data_AF-A0A6L9JIU7-F1
#
_entry.id   AF-A0A6L9JIU7-F1
#
_cell.length_a   1.000
_cell.length_b   1.000
_cell.length_c   1.000
_cell.angle_alpha   90.00
_cell.angle_beta   90.00
_cell.angle_gamma   90.00
#
_symmetry.space_group_name_H-M   'P 1'
#
loop_
_entity.id
_entity.type
_entity.pdbx_description
1 polymer ?
#
loop_
_entity_poly.entity_id
_entity_poly.type
_entity_poly.pdbx_seq_one_letter_code
_entity_poly.pdbx_strand_id
1 'polypeptide(L)'
;MYYYSAKTNGFYPIELEQNYIASGSLPDDVIEVSLDIYQEYAANNAPEGKYRIAGQNGLPEWADIPPPTKEELQQYVESKKQQFIVESSQQIAPLQDAVDLGIATQEEEAALLVWKKYRVMLNRIDISQAPDIEWPEQPK
;
A
#
# COMPACT_ATOMS: atom_id res chain seq x y z
N MET A 1 -7.06 -33.33 1.87
CA MET A 1 -7.14 -32.77 3.24
C MET A 1 -5.93 -31.89 3.46
N TYR A 2 -6.04 -30.90 4.34
CA TYR A 2 -4.95 -29.98 4.68
C TYR A 2 -4.75 -29.99 6.19
N TYR A 3 -3.57 -29.61 6.62
CA TYR A 3 -3.35 -29.14 7.98
C TYR A 3 -3.48 -27.62 8.01
N TYR A 4 -4.10 -27.08 9.06
CA TYR A 4 -4.09 -25.66 9.38
C TYR A 4 -3.34 -25.44 10.69
N SER A 5 -2.48 -24.43 10.74
CA SER A 5 -1.82 -23.97 11.97
C SER A 5 -2.32 -22.58 12.32
N ALA A 6 -2.82 -22.42 13.53
CA ALA A 6 -3.24 -21.12 14.06
C ALA A 6 -2.03 -20.22 14.34
N LYS A 7 -0.90 -20.81 14.79
CA LYS A 7 0.36 -20.09 15.06
C LYS A 7 0.93 -19.41 13.82
N THR A 8 0.88 -20.09 12.67
CA THR A 8 1.37 -19.51 11.41
C THR A 8 0.26 -18.89 10.56
N ASN A 9 -1.00 -19.04 10.99
CA ASN A 9 -2.19 -18.75 10.19
C ASN A 9 -2.05 -19.32 8.77
N GLY A 10 -1.58 -20.56 8.67
CA GLY A 10 -1.08 -21.17 7.44
C GLY A 10 -1.70 -22.53 7.16
N PHE A 11 -1.79 -22.88 5.88
CA PHE A 11 -2.25 -24.20 5.42
C PHE A 11 -1.07 -25.01 4.87
N TYR A 12 -1.05 -26.30 5.19
CA TYR A 12 -0.01 -27.24 4.82
C TYR A 12 -0.66 -28.47 4.17
N PRO A 13 -0.41 -28.75 2.88
CA PRO A 13 -0.89 -29.96 2.24
C PRO A 13 -0.41 -31.21 3.00
N ILE A 14 -1.33 -32.10 3.36
CA ILE A 14 -0.99 -33.34 4.08
C ILE A 14 -0.05 -34.23 3.24
N GLU A 15 -0.18 -34.16 1.91
CA GLU A 15 0.67 -34.88 0.96
C GLU A 15 2.17 -34.56 1.11
N LEU A 16 2.48 -33.40 1.70
CA LEU A 16 3.85 -32.92 1.95
C LEU A 16 4.28 -33.05 3.41
N GLU A 17 3.51 -33.71 4.27
CA GLU A 17 3.77 -33.84 5.70
C GLU A 17 5.19 -34.34 6.00
N GLN A 18 5.63 -35.42 5.36
CA GLN A 18 6.96 -35.98 5.57
C GLN A 18 8.08 -35.00 5.19
N ASN A 19 7.86 -34.17 4.16
CA ASN A 19 8.81 -33.14 3.78
C ASN A 19 8.90 -32.07 4.87
N TYR A 20 7.76 -31.62 5.41
CA TYR A 20 7.73 -30.63 6.48
C TYR A 20 8.34 -31.14 7.79
N ILE A 21 8.14 -32.42 8.12
CA ILE A 21 8.77 -33.06 9.28
C ILE A 21 10.28 -33.14 9.06
N ALA A 22 10.73 -33.56 7.87
CA ALA A 22 12.15 -33.66 7.55
C ALA A 22 12.85 -32.29 7.59
N SER A 23 12.17 -31.21 7.21
CA SER A 23 12.70 -29.83 7.30
C SER A 23 12.45 -29.14 8.64
N GLY A 24 11.73 -29.78 9.58
CA GLY A 24 11.34 -29.17 10.86
C GLY A 24 10.43 -27.94 10.72
N SER A 25 9.68 -27.84 9.61
CA SER A 25 8.82 -26.68 9.30
C SER A 25 7.33 -26.93 9.52
N LEU A 26 6.94 -28.15 9.93
CA LEU A 26 5.57 -28.45 10.32
C LEU A 26 5.32 -27.85 11.72
N PRO A 27 4.34 -26.94 11.89
CA PRO A 27 3.98 -26.45 13.22
C PRO A 27 3.44 -27.58 14.11
N ASP A 28 3.63 -27.46 15.42
CA ASP A 28 3.16 -28.41 16.44
C ASP A 28 1.67 -28.26 16.78
N ASP A 29 1.03 -27.17 16.33
CA ASP A 29 -0.38 -26.86 16.55
C ASP A 29 -1.27 -27.18 15.35
N VAL A 30 -0.76 -27.95 14.39
CA VAL A 30 -1.52 -28.31 13.20
C VAL A 30 -2.77 -29.12 13.54
N ILE A 31 -3.88 -28.75 12.91
CA ILE A 31 -5.13 -29.50 12.93
C ILE A 31 -5.54 -29.88 11.51
N GLU A 32 -6.06 -31.09 11.33
CA GLU A 32 -6.58 -31.52 10.04
C GLU A 32 -7.88 -30.76 9.70
N VAL A 33 -7.96 -30.24 8.49
CA VAL A 33 -9.11 -29.51 7.95
C VAL A 33 -9.47 -30.02 6.56
N SER A 34 -10.73 -29.85 6.19
CA SER A 34 -11.26 -30.29 4.90
C SER A 34 -10.72 -29.45 3.74
N LEU A 35 -10.87 -30.00 2.52
CA LEU A 35 -10.59 -29.24 1.30
C LEU A 35 -11.48 -27.99 1.18
N ASP A 36 -12.74 -28.06 1.64
CA ASP A 36 -13.67 -26.92 1.59
C ASP A 36 -13.18 -25.75 2.47
N ILE A 37 -12.67 -26.04 3.67
CA ILE A 37 -12.06 -25.02 4.54
C ILE A 37 -10.82 -24.41 3.88
N TYR A 38 -9.96 -25.24 3.28
CA TYR A 38 -8.82 -24.72 2.52
C TYR A 38 -9.27 -23.86 1.33
N GLN A 39 -10.30 -24.28 0.58
CA GLN A 39 -10.79 -23.54 -0.56
C GLN A 39 -11.35 -22.19 -0.15
N GLU A 40 -12.24 -22.17 0.85
CA GLU A 40 -12.85 -20.94 1.35
C GLU A 40 -11.80 -19.95 1.84
N TYR A 41 -10.85 -20.40 2.67
CA TYR A 41 -9.97 -19.50 3.41
C TYR A 41 -8.59 -19.29 2.77
N ALA A 42 -8.17 -20.07 1.76
CA ALA A 42 -6.84 -19.97 1.17
C ALA A 42 -6.81 -20.02 -0.37
N ALA A 43 -7.61 -20.88 -1.01
CA ALA A 43 -7.58 -20.99 -2.47
C ALA A 43 -8.42 -19.92 -3.17
N ASN A 44 -9.55 -19.54 -2.58
CA ASN A 44 -10.44 -18.52 -3.10
C ASN A 44 -10.00 -17.11 -2.67
N ASN A 45 -10.49 -16.10 -3.38
CA ASN A 45 -10.31 -14.72 -2.97
C ASN A 45 -11.01 -14.47 -1.62
N ALA A 46 -10.33 -13.72 -0.75
CA ALA A 46 -10.95 -13.23 0.47
C ALA A 46 -12.20 -12.41 0.15
N PRO A 47 -13.25 -12.47 0.99
CA PRO A 47 -14.36 -11.55 0.91
C PRO A 47 -13.87 -10.09 0.94
N GLU A 48 -14.61 -9.20 0.28
CA GLU A 48 -14.26 -7.78 0.24
C GLU A 48 -14.15 -7.20 1.66
N GLY A 49 -13.07 -6.47 1.93
CA GLY A 49 -12.82 -5.85 3.23
C GLY A 49 -12.44 -6.83 4.34
N LYS A 50 -12.18 -8.11 4.05
CA LYS A 50 -11.79 -9.11 5.05
C LYS A 50 -10.41 -9.71 4.83
N TYR A 51 -9.81 -10.18 5.91
CA TYR A 51 -8.56 -10.94 5.90
C TYR A 51 -8.67 -12.17 6.82
N ARG A 52 -7.92 -13.23 6.50
CA ARG A 52 -7.92 -14.46 7.29
C ARG A 52 -7.16 -14.25 8.59
N ILE A 53 -7.76 -14.60 9.70
CA ILE A 53 -7.12 -14.72 11.01
C ILE A 53 -7.21 -16.16 11.52
N ALA A 54 -6.41 -16.47 12.55
CA ALA A 54 -6.65 -17.64 13.38
C ALA A 54 -7.78 -17.30 14.38
N GLY A 55 -8.92 -17.95 14.21
CA GLY A 55 -10.05 -17.84 15.13
C GLY A 55 -9.72 -18.42 16.50
N GLN A 56 -10.52 -18.05 17.51
CA GLN A 56 -10.30 -18.51 18.90
C GLN A 56 -10.42 -20.03 19.07
N ASN A 57 -11.08 -20.70 18.12
CA ASN A 57 -11.25 -22.15 18.06
C ASN A 57 -10.06 -22.87 17.38
N GLY A 58 -9.02 -22.14 16.96
CA GLY A 58 -7.85 -22.68 16.26
C GLY A 58 -8.07 -22.95 14.77
N LEU A 59 -9.24 -22.61 14.22
CA LEU A 59 -9.56 -22.69 12.79
C LEU A 59 -9.43 -21.32 12.12
N PRO A 60 -9.30 -21.26 10.78
CA PRO A 60 -9.30 -20.00 10.06
C PRO A 60 -10.67 -19.30 10.18
N GLU A 61 -10.64 -17.98 10.29
CA GLU A 61 -11.83 -17.13 10.34
C GLU A 61 -11.59 -15.84 9.54
N TRP A 62 -12.65 -15.24 8.99
CA TRP A 62 -12.57 -13.97 8.30
C TRP A 62 -12.82 -12.80 9.25
N ALA A 63 -11.81 -11.97 9.48
CA ALA A 63 -11.94 -10.71 10.21
C ALA A 63 -12.01 -9.52 9.25
N ASP A 64 -12.63 -8.42 9.70
CA ASP A 64 -12.63 -7.17 8.95
C ASP A 64 -11.23 -6.57 8.93
N ILE A 65 -10.77 -6.12 7.76
CA ILE A 65 -9.52 -5.38 7.62
C ILE A 65 -9.68 -4.11 8.46
N PRO A 66 -8.81 -3.87 9.46
CA PRO A 66 -8.91 -2.67 10.27
C PRO A 66 -8.75 -1.44 9.37
N PRO A 67 -9.43 -0.33 9.68
CA PRO A 67 -9.16 0.92 8.99
C PRO A 67 -7.68 1.30 9.17
N PRO A 68 -7.06 1.97 8.18
CA PRO A 68 -5.69 2.44 8.32
C PRO A 68 -5.52 3.30 9.57
N THR A 69 -4.39 3.12 10.23
CA THR A 69 -3.97 3.97 11.35
C THR A 69 -3.72 5.40 10.89
N LYS A 70 -3.71 6.34 11.83
CA LYS A 70 -3.41 7.74 11.53
C LYS A 70 -2.02 7.87 10.90
N GLU A 71 -1.05 7.12 11.41
CA GLU A 71 0.33 7.10 10.92
C GLU A 71 0.40 6.56 9.48
N GLU A 72 -0.33 5.49 9.15
CA GLU A 72 -0.42 4.97 7.79
C GLU A 72 -1.06 5.97 6.82
N LEU A 73 -2.11 6.68 7.24
CA LEU A 73 -2.74 7.74 6.45
C LEU A 73 -1.77 8.91 6.21
N GLN A 74 -1.02 9.32 7.23
CA GLN A 74 0.00 10.37 7.11
C GLN A 74 1.13 9.95 6.16
N GLN A 75 1.59 8.69 6.25
CA GLN A 75 2.63 8.17 5.37
C GLN A 75 2.15 8.08 3.91
N TYR A 76 0.89 7.69 3.70
CA TYR A 76 0.26 7.71 2.38
C TYR A 76 0.22 9.13 1.79
N VAL A 77 -0.23 10.11 2.59
CA VAL A 77 -0.27 11.53 2.18
C VAL A 77 1.13 12.06 1.88
N GLU A 78 2.12 11.77 2.71
CA GLU A 78 3.50 12.20 2.49
C GLU A 78 4.06 11.62 1.19
N SER A 79 3.83 10.33 0.93
CA SER A 79 4.25 9.68 -0.31
C SER A 79 3.63 10.34 -1.54
N LYS A 80 2.33 10.67 -1.48
CA LYS A 80 1.62 11.38 -2.54
C LYS A 80 2.13 12.82 -2.73
N LYS A 81 2.42 13.53 -1.64
CA LYS A 81 3.03 14.88 -1.66
C LYS A 81 4.39 14.84 -2.36
N GLN A 82 5.23 13.86 -2.02
CA GLN A 82 6.54 13.69 -2.67
C GLN A 82 6.40 13.39 -4.15
N GLN A 83 5.45 12.53 -4.55
CA GLN A 83 5.16 12.27 -5.95
C GLN A 83 4.84 13.57 -6.72
N PHE A 84 3.92 14.40 -6.21
CA PHE A 84 3.58 15.67 -6.86
C PHE A 84 4.75 16.67 -6.89
N ILE A 85 5.62 16.67 -5.87
CA ILE A 85 6.84 17.49 -5.86
C ILE A 85 7.81 17.03 -6.95
N VAL A 86 7.97 15.72 -7.15
CA VAL A 86 8.81 15.15 -8.21
C VAL A 86 8.25 15.51 -9.59
N GLU A 87 6.96 15.26 -9.82
CA GLU A 87 6.29 15.57 -11.08
C GLU A 87 6.39 17.07 -11.42
N SER A 88 6.09 17.95 -10.45
CA SER A 88 6.24 19.39 -10.67
C SER A 88 7.69 19.80 -10.94
N SER A 89 8.67 19.14 -10.33
CA SER A 89 10.09 19.41 -10.61
C SER A 89 10.51 18.98 -12.02
N GLN A 90 9.93 17.90 -12.55
CA GLN A 90 10.13 17.47 -13.94
C GLN A 90 9.55 18.47 -14.95
N GLN A 91 8.43 19.13 -14.63
CA GLN A 91 7.87 20.20 -15.47
C GLN A 91 8.68 21.50 -15.36
N ILE A 92 9.18 21.82 -14.17
CA ILE A 92 9.98 23.03 -13.92
C ILE A 92 11.33 22.97 -14.62
N ALA A 93 11.98 21.80 -14.68
CA ALA A 93 13.34 21.67 -15.20
C ALA A 93 13.54 22.27 -16.62
N PRO A 94 12.80 21.84 -17.67
CA PRO A 94 12.99 22.39 -19.02
C PRO A 94 12.63 23.88 -19.12
N LEU A 95 11.59 24.31 -18.39
CA LEU A 95 11.18 25.72 -18.36
C LEU A 95 12.25 26.60 -17.69
N GLN A 96 12.89 26.09 -16.64
CA GLN A 96 14.00 26.76 -15.98
C GLN A 96 15.22 26.83 -16.90
N ASP A 97 15.54 25.75 -17.60
CA ASP A 97 16.65 25.73 -18.57
C ASP A 97 16.46 26.78 -19.67
N ALA A 98 15.24 26.93 -20.21
CA ALA A 98 14.93 27.94 -21.22
C ALA A 98 15.13 29.38 -20.70
N VAL A 99 14.74 29.64 -19.44
CA VAL A 99 14.95 30.93 -18.78
C VAL A 99 16.44 31.18 -18.53
N ASP A 100 17.16 30.19 -18.04
CA ASP A 100 18.59 30.30 -17.73
C ASP A 100 19.45 30.50 -18.99
N LEU A 101 19.02 29.93 -20.11
CA LEU A 101 19.62 30.12 -21.43
C LEU A 101 19.19 31.44 -22.11
N GLY A 102 18.22 32.16 -21.54
CA GLY A 102 17.68 33.41 -22.10
C GLY A 102 16.89 33.23 -23.40
N ILE A 103 16.33 32.03 -23.62
CA ILE A 103 15.55 31.67 -24.82
C ILE A 103 14.07 31.38 -24.52
N ALA A 104 13.65 31.52 -23.26
CA ALA A 104 12.26 31.28 -22.86
C ALA A 104 11.28 32.20 -23.57
N THR A 105 10.12 31.66 -23.96
CA THR A 105 8.98 32.47 -24.39
C THR A 105 8.23 33.06 -23.18
N GLN A 106 7.37 34.05 -23.43
CA GLN A 106 6.54 34.64 -22.38
C GLN A 106 5.59 33.60 -21.75
N GLU A 107 5.11 32.63 -22.55
CA GLU A 107 4.28 31.52 -22.09
C GLU A 107 5.07 30.57 -21.18
N GLU A 108 6.33 30.26 -21.53
CA GLU A 108 7.20 29.41 -20.72
C GLU A 108 7.55 30.06 -19.38
N GLU A 109 7.82 31.37 -19.35
CA GLU A 109 8.03 32.12 -18.11
C GLU A 109 6.79 32.12 -17.21
N ALA A 110 5.60 32.31 -17.81
CA ALA A 110 4.33 32.25 -17.09
C ALA A 110 4.08 30.85 -16.52
N ALA A 111 4.30 29.80 -17.32
CA ALA A 111 4.17 28.41 -16.90
C ALA A 111 5.15 28.09 -15.75
N LEU A 112 6.41 28.52 -15.86
CA LEU A 112 7.44 28.32 -14.83
C LEU A 112 7.00 28.91 -13.49
N LEU A 113 6.44 30.12 -13.50
CA LEU A 113 5.95 30.77 -12.29
C LEU A 113 4.79 29.99 -11.65
N VAL A 114 3.85 29.51 -12.46
CA VAL A 114 2.69 28.74 -11.97
C VAL A 114 3.15 27.40 -11.38
N TRP A 115 4.03 26.67 -12.06
CA TRP A 115 4.59 25.41 -11.55
C TRP A 115 5.40 25.59 -10.27
N LYS A 116 6.22 26.65 -10.17
CA LYS A 116 6.95 26.96 -8.93
C LYS A 116 6.00 27.26 -7.77
N LYS A 117 4.93 28.04 -7.99
CA LYS A 117 3.91 28.32 -6.98
C LYS A 117 3.24 27.03 -6.50
N TYR A 118 2.83 26.16 -7.43
CA TYR A 118 2.26 24.86 -7.13
C TYR A 118 3.20 24.00 -6.26
N ARG A 119 4.47 23.84 -6.66
CA ARG A 119 5.47 23.09 -5.90
C ARG A 119 5.68 23.65 -4.49
N VAL A 120 5.64 24.98 -4.32
CA VAL A 120 5.73 25.63 -2.99
C VAL A 120 4.49 25.33 -2.15
N MET A 121 3.29 25.38 -2.74
CA MET A 121 2.04 25.04 -2.04
C MET A 121 2.05 23.58 -1.57
N LEU A 122 2.50 22.64 -2.43
CA LEU A 122 2.66 21.24 -2.05
C LEU A 122 3.58 21.08 -0.83
N ASN A 123 4.73 21.77 -0.81
CA ASN A 123 5.67 21.70 0.31
C ASN A 123 5.05 22.16 1.64
N ARG A 124 4.07 23.07 1.59
CA ARG A 124 3.38 23.63 2.77
C ARG A 124 2.24 22.76 3.29
N ILE A 125 1.85 21.70 2.57
CA ILE A 125 0.81 20.78 3.04
C ILE A 125 1.24 20.18 4.38
N ASP A 126 0.37 20.36 5.37
CA ASP A 126 0.45 19.70 6.69
C ASP A 126 -0.14 18.30 6.58
N ILE A 127 0.73 17.30 6.57
CA ILE A 127 0.33 15.89 6.47
C ILE A 127 -0.45 15.42 7.70
N SER A 128 -0.38 16.15 8.83
CA SER A 128 -1.05 15.74 10.06
C SER A 128 -2.58 15.77 9.98
N GLN A 129 -3.12 16.47 8.97
CA GLN A 129 -4.55 16.58 8.65
C GLN A 129 -5.08 15.36 7.86
N ALA A 130 -4.26 14.34 7.58
CA ALA A 130 -4.70 13.15 6.89
C ALA A 130 -5.91 12.49 7.58
N PRO A 131 -6.91 11.99 6.81
CA PRO A 131 -6.94 11.90 5.34
C PRO A 131 -7.45 13.17 4.63
N ASP A 132 -7.92 14.16 5.39
CA ASP A 132 -8.64 15.36 4.90
C ASP A 132 -7.66 16.43 4.39
N ILE A 133 -6.92 16.11 3.33
CA ILE A 133 -5.94 17.01 2.70
C ILE A 133 -6.55 17.77 1.53
N GLU A 134 -6.50 19.10 1.60
CA GLU A 134 -6.78 19.98 0.47
C GLU A 134 -5.55 20.09 -0.43
N TRP A 135 -5.55 19.38 -1.55
CA TRP A 135 -4.47 19.44 -2.52
C TRP A 135 -4.60 20.70 -3.39
N PRO A 136 -3.50 21.44 -3.64
CA PRO A 136 -3.52 22.53 -4.61
C PRO A 136 -3.88 22.00 -6.00
N GLU A 137 -4.57 22.81 -6.80
CA GLU A 137 -4.86 22.45 -8.19
C GLU A 137 -3.58 22.36 -9.01
N GLN A 138 -3.43 21.26 -9.74
CA GLN A 138 -2.29 21.07 -10.62
C GLN A 138 -2.36 22.04 -11.82
N PRO A 139 -1.23 22.68 -12.19
CA PRO A 139 -1.15 23.47 -13.41
C PRO A 139 -1.39 22.63 -14.68
N LYS A 140 -1.92 23.27 -15.73
CA LYS A 140 -2.13 22.67 -17.04
C LYS A 140 -1.02 23.01 -18.02
#